data_AF-A0A2M7AUF0-F1
#
_entry.id   AF-A0A2M7AUF0-F1
#
_cell.length_a   1.000
_cell.length_b   1.000
_cell.length_c   1.000
_cell.angle_alpha   90.00
_cell.angle_beta   90.00
_cell.angle_gamma   90.00
#
_symmetry.space_group_name_H-M   'P 1'
#
loop_
_entity.id
_entity.type
_entity.pdbx_description
1 polymer ?
#
loop_
_entity_poly.entity_id
_entity_poly.type
_entity_poly.pdbx_seq_one_letter_code
_entity_poly.pdbx_strand_id
1 'polypeptide(L)' 'MTKADLVAQVAKKAGLTTKAAKDSVNTVFSTMSDAMKRGEK' A
#
# COMPACT_ATOMS: atom_id res chain seq x y z
N MET A 1 -4.54 3.06 13.58
CA MET A 1 -4.49 3.20 12.10
C MET A 1 -4.52 1.81 11.49
N THR A 2 -5.60 1.47 10.83
CA THR A 2 -5.80 0.22 10.09
C THR A 2 -5.31 0.36 8.64
N LYS A 3 -5.24 -0.75 7.90
CA LYS A 3 -4.95 -0.72 6.45
C LYS A 3 -5.99 0.11 5.68
N ALA A 4 -7.25 0.09 6.09
CA ALA A 4 -8.30 0.90 5.48
C ALA A 4 -8.07 2.40 5.71
N ASP A 5 -7.65 2.78 6.92
CA ASP A 5 -7.31 4.18 7.24
C ASP A 5 -6.14 4.67 6.37
N LEU A 6 -5.14 3.82 6.14
CA LEU A 6 -4.02 4.13 5.27
C LEU A 6 -4.46 4.31 3.81
N VAL A 7 -5.29 3.41 3.28
CA VAL A 7 -5.84 3.54 1.91
C VAL A 7 -6.62 4.84 1.74
N ALA A 8 -7.45 5.21 2.72
CA ALA A 8 -8.21 6.46 2.69
C ALA A 8 -7.27 7.69 2.70
N GLN A 9 -6.20 7.66 3.50
CA GLN A 9 -5.21 8.73 3.52
C GLN A 9 -4.45 8.87 2.20
N VAL A 10 -4.04 7.74 1.59
CA VAL A 10 -3.35 7.74 0.29
C VAL A 10 -4.29 8.24 -0.81
N ALA A 11 -5.53 7.77 -0.85
CA ALA A 11 -6.53 8.24 -1.81
C ALA A 11 -6.70 9.76 -1.73
N LYS A 12 -6.88 10.30 -0.51
CA LYS A 12 -7.05 11.74 -0.28
C LYS A 12 -5.79 12.54 -0.67
N LYS A 13 -4.61 12.10 -0.23
CA LYS A 13 -3.36 12.87 -0.41
C LYS A 13 -2.84 12.82 -1.84
N ALA A 14 -3.01 11.70 -2.54
CA ALA A 14 -2.52 11.50 -3.89
C ALA A 14 -3.58 11.77 -4.98
N GLY A 15 -4.81 12.15 -4.60
CA GLY A 15 -5.90 12.40 -5.56
C GLY A 15 -6.33 11.13 -6.32
N LEU A 16 -6.19 9.97 -5.70
CA LEU A 16 -6.49 8.67 -6.32
C LEU A 16 -7.90 8.21 -5.97
N THR A 17 -8.48 7.40 -6.86
CA THR A 17 -9.67 6.62 -6.50
C THR A 17 -9.33 5.62 -5.40
N THR A 18 -10.33 5.23 -4.59
CA THR A 18 -10.15 4.21 -3.54
C THR A 18 -9.58 2.90 -4.07
N LYS A 19 -9.98 2.51 -5.30
CA LYS A 19 -9.45 1.31 -5.97
C LYS A 19 -7.96 1.46 -6.25
N ALA A 20 -7.55 2.55 -6.92
CA ALA A 20 -6.15 2.80 -7.24
C ALA A 20 -5.27 2.91 -5.99
N ALA A 21 -5.77 3.55 -4.93
CA ALA A 21 -5.08 3.65 -3.65
C ALA A 21 -4.92 2.27 -2.98
N LYS A 22 -5.98 1.44 -2.99
CA LYS A 22 -5.94 0.08 -2.46
C LYS A 22 -4.92 -0.78 -3.21
N ASP A 23 -4.93 -0.74 -4.53
CA ASP A 23 -4.04 -1.52 -5.38
C ASP A 23 -2.58 -1.09 -5.16
N SER A 24 -2.31 0.22 -5.09
CA SER A 24 -0.97 0.75 -4.80
C SER A 24 -0.45 0.32 -3.44
N VAL A 25 -1.28 0.48 -2.39
CA VAL A 25 -0.91 0.08 -1.02
C VAL A 25 -0.65 -1.42 -0.94
N ASN A 26 -1.48 -2.25 -1.59
CA ASN A 26 -1.28 -3.69 -1.65
C ASN A 26 0.04 -4.05 -2.32
N THR A 27 0.34 -3.45 -3.47
CA THR A 27 1.58 -3.71 -4.21
C THR A 27 2.80 -3.42 -3.35
N VAL A 28 2.85 -2.28 -2.66
CA VAL A 28 3.98 -1.93 -1.78
C VAL A 28 4.16 -2.98 -0.68
N PHE A 29 3.09 -3.37 0.02
CA PHE A 29 3.19 -4.38 1.08
C PHE A 29 3.60 -5.75 0.55
N SER A 30 3.11 -6.16 -0.63
CA SER A 30 3.52 -7.41 -1.26
C SER A 30 4.99 -7.37 -1.66
N THR A 31 5.46 -6.27 -2.27
CA THR A 31 6.88 -6.08 -2.63
C THR A 31 7.77 -6.14 -1.40
N MET A 32 7.39 -5.48 -0.30
CA MET A 32 8.11 -5.56 0.98
C MET A 32 8.13 -6.99 1.52
N SER A 33 6.99 -7.68 1.49
CA SER A 33 6.89 -9.08 1.94
C SER A 33 7.84 -9.98 1.15
N ASP A 34 7.90 -9.80 -0.16
CA ASP A 34 8.75 -10.60 -1.02
C ASP A 34 10.23 -10.25 -0.86
N ALA A 35 10.57 -8.98 -0.69
CA ALA A 35 11.93 -8.54 -0.35
C ALA A 35 12.42 -9.18 0.97
N MET A 36 11.58 -9.17 2.01
CA MET A 36 11.89 -9.81 3.29
C MET A 36 12.11 -11.32 3.16
N LYS A 37 11.30 -12.02 2.34
CA LYS A 37 11.49 -13.46 2.08
C LYS A 37 12.82 -13.76 1.36
N ARG A 38 13.30 -12.83 0.52
CA ARG A 38 14.60 -12.93 -0.17
C ARG A 38 15.78 -12.50 0.71
N GLY A 39 15.53 -12.00 1.93
CA GLY A 39 16.57 -11.48 2.82
C GLY A 39 17.11 -10.11 2.40
N GLU A 40 16.41 -9.41 1.50
CA GLU A 40 16.71 -8.03 1.11
C GLU A 40 16.29 -7.08 2.24
N LYS A 41 17.10 -6.06 2.50
CA LYS A 41 16.89 -5.06 3.57
C LYS A 41 16.30 -3.77 3.02
#